data_AF-A0A520IUS8-F1
#
_entry.id   AF-A0A520IUS8-F1
#
_cell.length_a   1.000
_cell.length_b   1.000
_cell.length_c   1.000
_cell.angle_alpha   90.00
_cell.angle_beta   90.00
_cell.angle_gamma   90.00
#
_symmetry.space_group_name_H-M   'P 1'
#
loop_
_entity.id
_entity.type
_entity.pdbx_description
1 polymer ?
#
loop_
_entity_poly.entity_id
_entity_poly.type
_entity_poly.pdbx_seq_one_letter_code
_entity_poly.pdbx_strand_id
1 'polypeptide(L)'
;MIRLFHVSDVHFGREDASAIAWFDALVQAERPDAVVMTGDLTMRARRREFAAGLEWLQRLPVPVTVEVGNHDLPYWNLFDRFFRPYRRMGKVERMV
;
A
#
# COMPACT_ATOMS: atom_id res chain seq x y z
N MET A 1 -5.07 12.75 -22.53
CA MET A 1 -5.16 11.29 -22.33
C MET A 1 -4.87 11.03 -20.88
N ILE A 2 -5.67 10.21 -20.20
CA ILE A 2 -5.45 9.88 -18.79
C ILE A 2 -4.29 8.90 -18.68
N ARG A 3 -3.37 9.12 -17.74
CA ARG A 3 -2.23 8.28 -17.44
C ARG A 3 -2.22 7.90 -15.97
N LEU A 4 -2.32 6.60 -15.72
CA LEU A 4 -2.30 6.02 -14.38
C LEU A 4 -1.02 5.24 -14.19
N PHE A 5 -0.39 5.39 -13.02
CA PHE A 5 0.69 4.51 -12.61
C PHE A 5 0.13 3.44 -11.70
N HIS A 6 0.57 2.21 -11.89
CA HIS A 6 0.09 1.06 -11.16
C HIS A 6 1.26 0.37 -10.46
N VAL A 7 1.05 0.03 -9.20
CA VAL A 7 2.00 -0.66 -8.35
C VAL A 7 1.25 -1.71 -7.53
N SER A 8 1.93 -2.79 -7.15
CA SER A 8 1.35 -3.90 -6.39
C SER A 8 2.45 -4.58 -5.60
N ASP A 9 2.08 -5.33 -4.55
CA ASP A 9 2.97 -6.29 -3.89
C ASP A 9 4.26 -5.66 -3.35
N VAL A 10 4.16 -4.48 -2.74
CA VAL A 10 5.33 -3.73 -2.21
C VAL A 10 5.89 -4.39 -0.95
N HIS A 11 5.04 -5.08 -0.19
CA HIS A 11 5.44 -5.91 0.95
C HIS A 11 6.31 -5.18 2.00
N PHE A 12 5.87 -4.01 2.49
CA PHE A 12 6.55 -3.31 3.59
C PHE A 12 6.81 -4.26 4.77
N GLY A 13 8.05 -4.25 5.28
CA GLY A 13 8.65 -5.26 6.15
C GLY A 13 9.65 -6.18 5.42
N ARG A 14 9.63 -6.19 4.08
CA ARG A 14 10.61 -6.85 3.20
C ARG A 14 10.65 -6.18 1.81
N GLU A 15 10.38 -4.89 1.77
CA GLU A 15 10.32 -4.09 0.56
C GLU A 15 11.68 -3.97 -0.13
N ASP A 16 11.66 -3.78 -1.45
CA ASP A 16 12.83 -3.35 -2.21
C ASP A 16 12.94 -1.83 -2.18
N ALA A 17 13.83 -1.32 -1.32
CA ALA A 17 14.04 0.11 -1.16
C ALA A 17 14.51 0.81 -2.46
N SER A 18 15.21 0.10 -3.34
CA SER A 18 15.67 0.66 -4.62
C SER A 18 14.51 0.82 -5.60
N ALA A 19 13.59 -0.15 -5.63
CA ALA A 19 12.38 -0.09 -6.46
C ALA A 19 11.44 1.03 -5.99
N ILE A 20 11.27 1.18 -4.66
CA ILE A 20 10.47 2.28 -4.09
C ILE A 20 11.07 3.64 -4.48
N ALA A 21 12.38 3.83 -4.29
CA ALA A 21 13.04 5.09 -4.62
C ALA A 21 12.94 5.42 -6.12
N TRP A 22 13.05 4.40 -6.98
CA TRP A 22 12.87 4.56 -8.42
C TRP A 22 11.43 4.97 -8.77
N PHE A 23 10.43 4.29 -8.19
CA PHE A 23 9.03 4.60 -8.44
C PHE A 23 8.67 6.01 -7.97
N ASP A 24 9.16 6.43 -6.80
CA ASP A 24 8.98 7.79 -6.28
C ASP A 24 9.54 8.83 -7.24
N ALA A 25 10.77 8.63 -7.71
CA ALA A 25 11.39 9.54 -8.68
C ALA A 25 10.59 9.61 -9.99
N LEU A 26 10.06 8.48 -10.45
CA LEU A 26 9.26 8.42 -11.66
C LEU A 26 7.93 9.15 -11.50
N VAL A 27 7.20 8.94 -10.40
CA VAL A 27 5.96 9.66 -10.10
C VAL A 27 6.21 11.17 -9.99
N GLN A 28 7.32 11.57 -9.37
CA GLN A 28 7.70 13.00 -9.26
C GLN A 28 7.98 13.64 -10.61
N ALA A 29 8.70 12.94 -11.49
CA ALA A 29 9.09 13.43 -12.80
C ALA A 29 7.91 13.45 -13.79
N GLU A 30 7.09 12.41 -13.78
CA GLU A 30 6.04 12.22 -14.78
C GLU A 30 4.67 12.72 -14.36
N ARG A 31 4.40 12.86 -13.05
CA ARG A 31 3.12 13.35 -12.50
C ARG A 31 1.90 12.70 -13.18
N PRO A 32 1.71 11.37 -13.06
CA PRO A 32 0.51 10.72 -13.57
C PRO A 32 -0.76 11.30 -12.92
N ASP A 33 -1.92 11.09 -13.55
CA ASP A 33 -3.19 11.58 -13.03
C ASP A 33 -3.56 10.92 -11.69
N ALA A 34 -3.14 9.67 -11.48
CA ALA A 34 -3.21 8.98 -10.19
C ALA A 34 -2.26 7.78 -10.13
N VAL A 35 -2.04 7.29 -8.90
CA VAL A 35 -1.39 6.01 -8.61
C VAL A 35 -2.43 5.03 -8.05
N VAL A 36 -2.42 3.81 -8.57
CA VAL A 36 -3.26 2.70 -8.11
C VAL A 36 -2.36 1.65 -7.47
N MET A 37 -2.58 1.32 -6.20
CA MET A 37 -1.86 0.27 -5.47
C MET A 37 -2.79 -0.94 -5.24
N THR A 38 -2.51 -2.11 -5.81
CA THR A 38 -3.45 -3.25 -5.77
C THR A 38 -3.03 -4.40 -4.88
N GLY A 39 -2.88 -4.14 -3.58
CA GLY A 39 -2.72 -5.21 -2.58
C GLY A 39 -1.29 -5.50 -2.16
N ASP A 40 -1.20 -6.25 -1.07
CA ASP A 40 0.02 -6.65 -0.39
C ASP A 40 0.97 -5.47 -0.12
N LEU A 41 0.38 -4.41 0.43
CA LEU A 41 1.14 -3.25 0.90
C LEU A 41 2.11 -3.66 2.00
N THR A 42 1.73 -4.60 2.86
CA THR A 42 2.53 -5.09 3.97
C THR A 42 2.91 -6.56 3.78
N MET A 43 4.03 -6.98 4.36
CA MET A 43 4.45 -8.38 4.32
C MET A 43 3.67 -9.26 5.30
N ARG A 44 3.27 -8.72 6.46
CA ARG A 44 2.71 -9.50 7.59
C ARG A 44 1.59 -8.78 8.36
N ALA A 45 0.94 -7.79 7.76
CA ALA A 45 -0.15 -7.04 8.40
C ALA A 45 0.23 -6.42 9.76
N ARG A 46 1.49 -6.03 9.96
CA ARG A 46 1.93 -5.40 11.23
C ARG A 46 1.65 -3.91 11.19
N ARG A 47 1.30 -3.34 12.36
CA ARG A 47 1.02 -1.89 12.48
C ARG A 47 2.14 -1.00 11.93
N ARG A 48 3.40 -1.38 12.14
CA ARG A 48 4.57 -0.64 11.63
C ARG A 48 4.73 -0.74 10.11
N GLU A 49 4.36 -1.87 9.53
CA GLU A 49 4.41 -2.10 8.08
C GLU A 49 3.34 -1.25 7.40
N PHE A 50 2.11 -1.25 7.95
CA PHE A 50 1.05 -0.34 7.51
C PHE A 50 1.44 1.12 7.67
N ALA A 51 2.05 1.50 8.79
CA ALA A 51 2.48 2.87 9.02
C ALA A 51 3.48 3.33 7.95
N ALA A 52 4.51 2.52 7.67
CA ALA A 52 5.51 2.82 6.65
C ALA A 52 4.90 2.88 5.24
N GLY A 53 4.06 1.90 4.88
CA GLY A 53 3.44 1.86 3.55
C GLY A 53 2.44 2.99 3.31
N LEU A 54 1.60 3.31 4.30
CA LEU A 54 0.68 4.44 4.19
C LEU A 54 1.41 5.78 4.16
N GLU A 55 2.48 5.92 4.96
CA GLU A 55 3.31 7.12 4.93
C GLU A 55 3.98 7.32 3.57
N TRP A 56 4.47 6.25 2.94
CA TRP A 56 4.99 6.29 1.58
C TRP A 56 3.93 6.72 0.56
N LEU A 57 2.77 6.05 0.53
CA LEU A 57 1.68 6.39 -0.39
C LEU A 57 1.20 7.84 -0.20
N GLN A 58 1.11 8.34 1.04
CA GLN A 58 0.69 9.71 1.34
C GLN A 58 1.70 10.79 0.93
N ARG A 59 2.98 10.43 0.73
CA ARG A 59 4.01 11.36 0.26
C ARG A 59 4.04 11.51 -1.26
N LEU A 60 3.40 10.59 -2.00
CA LEU A 60 3.29 10.70 -3.45
C LEU A 60 2.50 11.97 -3.78
N PRO A 61 2.95 12.77 -4.76
CA PRO A 61 2.42 14.12 -4.98
C PRO A 61 1.18 14.12 -5.91
N VAL A 62 0.51 12.98 -6.00
CA VAL A 62 -0.64 12.71 -6.87
C VAL A 62 -1.68 11.90 -6.09
N PRO A 63 -2.96 11.89 -6.50
CA PRO A 63 -3.97 11.05 -5.87
C PRO A 63 -3.56 9.57 -5.88
N VAL A 64 -3.82 8.88 -4.76
CA VAL A 64 -3.51 7.46 -4.60
C VAL A 64 -4.75 6.72 -4.11
N THR A 65 -5.04 5.58 -4.74
CA THR A 65 -5.98 4.59 -4.22
C THR A 65 -5.24 3.30 -3.90
N VAL A 66 -5.67 2.59 -2.86
CA VAL A 66 -5.04 1.36 -2.41
C VAL A 66 -6.08 0.28 -2.13
N GLU A 67 -5.95 -0.85 -2.81
CA GLU A 67 -6.65 -2.08 -2.45
C GLU A 67 -5.76 -2.93 -1.57
N VAL A 68 -6.39 -3.80 -0.77
CA VAL A 68 -5.68 -4.62 0.21
C VAL A 68 -5.54 -6.06 -0.26
N GLY A 69 -4.38 -6.65 0.01
CA GLY A 69 -4.10 -8.02 -0.37
C GLY A 69 -4.16 -9.01 0.79
N ASN A 70 -3.83 -10.28 0.53
CA ASN A 70 -3.87 -11.33 1.53
C ASN A 70 -2.77 -11.22 2.60
N HIS A 71 -1.64 -10.58 2.30
CA HIS A 71 -0.57 -10.31 3.26
C HIS A 71 -0.89 -9.13 4.19
N ASP A 72 -1.88 -8.31 3.82
CA ASP A 72 -2.42 -7.24 4.64
C ASP A 72 -3.43 -7.74 5.70
N LEU A 73 -3.83 -9.01 5.62
CA LEU A 73 -4.71 -9.63 6.60
C LEU A 73 -3.93 -10.40 7.69
N PRO A 74 -4.48 -10.52 8.92
CA PRO A 74 -3.87 -11.33 9.97
C PRO A 74 -3.64 -12.78 9.50
N TYR A 75 -2.39 -13.24 9.55
CA TYR A 75 -2.03 -14.61 9.14
C TYR A 75 -2.43 -15.66 10.18
N TRP A 76 -2.13 -15.41 11.46
CA TRP A 76 -2.27 -16.41 12.52
C TRP A 76 -3.59 -16.33 13.28
N ASN A 77 -4.25 -15.18 13.26
CA ASN A 77 -5.54 -15.01 13.90
C ASN A 77 -6.63 -15.21 12.84
N LEU A 78 -6.96 -16.48 12.56
CA LEU A 78 -7.99 -16.86 11.58
C LEU A 78 -9.36 -16.26 11.94
N PHE A 79 -9.68 -16.15 13.23
CA PHE A 79 -10.92 -15.50 13.67
C PHE A 79 -10.95 -14.03 13.24
N ASP A 80 -9.89 -13.26 13.51
CA ASP A 80 -9.78 -11.89 13.03
C ASP A 80 -9.77 -11.82 11.49
N ARG A 81 -9.13 -12.78 10.81
CA ARG A 81 -9.05 -12.83 9.34
C ARG A 81 -10.42 -12.95 8.68
N PHE A 82 -11.32 -13.77 9.22
CA PHE A 82 -12.65 -13.98 8.63
C PHE A 82 -13.70 -13.01 9.14
N PHE A 83 -13.66 -12.63 10.41
CA PHE A 83 -14.73 -11.85 11.03
C PHE A 83 -14.39 -10.37 11.26
N ARG A 84 -13.10 -10.00 11.27
CA ARG A 84 -12.63 -8.62 11.47
C ARG A 84 -11.38 -8.27 10.64
N PRO A 85 -11.35 -8.57 9.32
CA PRO A 85 -10.14 -8.49 8.49
C PRO A 85 -9.49 -7.10 8.52
N TYR A 86 -10.30 -6.05 8.51
CA TYR A 86 -9.86 -4.66 8.43
C TYR A 86 -9.58 -3.98 9.77
N ARG A 87 -9.79 -4.66 10.91
CA ARG A 87 -9.64 -4.04 12.25
C ARG A 87 -8.23 -3.46 12.50
N ARG A 88 -7.21 -4.05 11.88
CA ARG A 88 -5.81 -3.56 11.98
C ARG A 88 -5.47 -2.50 10.94
N MET A 89 -6.37 -2.31 9.98
CA MET A 89 -6.23 -1.52 8.78
C MET A 89 -6.98 -0.19 8.88
N GLY A 90 -7.47 0.21 10.06
CA GLY A 90 -8.35 1.38 10.22
C GLY A 90 -7.81 2.75 9.77
N LYS A 91 -6.58 2.85 9.24
CA LYS A 91 -6.10 4.01 8.47
C LYS A 91 -6.19 3.82 6.95
N VAL A 92 -6.11 2.58 6.45
CA VAL A 92 -6.25 2.20 5.04
C VAL A 92 -7.68 2.46 4.55
N GLU A 93 -8.70 2.20 5.38
CA GLU A 93 -10.12 2.45 5.06
C GLU A 93 -10.46 3.91 4.69
N ARG A 94 -9.57 4.87 4.95
CA ARG A 94 -9.75 6.27 4.56
C ARG A 94 -9.07 6.65 3.24
N MET A 95 -8.27 5.74 2.69
CA MET A 95 -7.54 5.92 1.42
C MET A 95 -8.13 5.08 0.28
N VAL A 96 -9.01 4.12 0.62
CA VAL A 96 -9.94 3.48 -0.32
C VAL A 96 -11.20 4.35 -0.41
#